data_AF-A0A239E6L6-F1
#
_entry.id   AF-A0A239E6L6-F1
#
_cell.length_a   1.000
_cell.length_b   1.000
_cell.length_c   1.000
_cell.angle_alpha   90.00
_cell.angle_beta   90.00
_cell.angle_gamma   90.00
#
_symmetry.space_group_name_H-M   'P 1'
#
loop_
_entity.id
_entity.type
_entity.pdbx_description
1 polymer ?
#
loop_
_entity_poly.entity_id
_entity_poly.type
_entity_poly.pdbx_seq_one_letter_code
_entity_poly.pdbx_strand_id
1 'polypeptide(L)'
;MKLNHTTAVPNIFFDKQIGELSGSAIRVYLKIVRNLLGWRDQNGQVKKRDWIAHSQFEKTGLSNRSVTNGIQELLEKQLIQATDYIGNDVSNPKERKHAQRVYYSLILENSEKTTFYNEKTKEKPPHNLRTTKEISLPKYKANERIPDHIRIRQIQEQEQRKQLQRDSWQ
;
A
#
# COMPACT_ATOMS: atom_id res chain seq x y z
N MET A 1 -7.48 21.24 3.39
CA MET A 1 -6.57 22.19 2.70
C MET A 1 -6.55 21.82 1.22
N LYS A 2 -6.92 22.72 0.31
CA LYS A 2 -6.86 22.48 -1.14
C LYS A 2 -5.55 23.08 -1.66
N LEU A 3 -4.70 22.24 -2.25
CA LEU A 3 -3.46 22.71 -2.86
C LEU A 3 -3.78 23.39 -4.20
N ASN A 4 -3.32 24.62 -4.36
CA ASN A 4 -3.47 25.41 -5.58
C ASN A 4 -2.22 25.23 -6.46
N HIS A 5 -2.39 25.22 -7.79
CA HIS A 5 -1.32 25.07 -8.78
C HIS A 5 -0.52 23.75 -8.71
N THR A 6 -1.08 22.72 -8.10
CA THR A 6 -0.47 21.38 -8.02
C THR A 6 -1.19 20.38 -8.91
N THR A 7 -0.47 19.37 -9.39
CA THR A 7 -1.07 18.19 -10.05
C THR A 7 -0.85 16.98 -9.16
N ALA A 8 -1.91 16.22 -8.91
CA ALA A 8 -1.80 14.97 -8.17
C ALA A 8 -1.15 13.92 -9.08
N VAL A 9 -0.07 13.30 -8.60
CA VAL A 9 0.60 12.16 -9.25
C VAL A 9 0.40 10.95 -8.33
N PRO A 10 0.10 9.75 -8.86
CA PRO A 10 -0.10 8.56 -8.03
C PRO A 10 1.12 8.25 -7.17
N ASN A 11 0.94 7.98 -5.88
CA ASN A 11 2.07 7.63 -4.99
C ASN A 11 2.79 6.35 -5.43
N ILE A 12 2.05 5.38 -5.97
CA ILE A 12 2.60 4.13 -6.52
C ILE A 12 3.69 4.40 -7.58
N PHE A 13 3.55 5.50 -8.34
CA PHE A 13 4.57 5.90 -9.31
C PHE A 13 5.90 6.21 -8.62
N PHE A 14 5.88 6.98 -7.53
CA PHE A 14 7.08 7.33 -6.78
C PHE A 14 7.64 6.14 -6.00
N ASP A 15 6.78 5.29 -5.45
CA ASP A 15 7.22 4.22 -4.55
C ASP A 15 7.80 3.01 -5.31
N LYS A 16 7.26 2.69 -6.49
CA LYS A 16 7.61 1.47 -7.23
C LYS A 16 8.20 1.73 -8.61
N GLN A 17 7.64 2.67 -9.36
CA GLN A 17 7.89 2.76 -10.81
C GLN A 17 9.07 3.68 -11.13
N ILE A 18 9.28 4.74 -10.35
CA ILE A 18 10.28 5.78 -10.65
C ILE A 18 11.71 5.24 -10.71
N GLY A 19 12.06 4.26 -9.87
CA GLY A 19 13.41 3.70 -9.81
C GLY A 19 13.76 2.82 -11.01
N GLU A 20 12.75 2.30 -11.71
CA GLU A 20 12.95 1.42 -12.85
C GLU A 20 12.83 2.12 -14.21
N LEU A 21 12.40 3.39 -14.22
CA LEU A 21 12.12 4.15 -15.43
C LEU A 21 13.32 5.02 -15.82
N SER A 22 13.52 5.20 -17.13
CA SER A 22 14.48 6.18 -17.64
C SER A 22 14.09 7.60 -17.25
N GLY A 23 15.08 8.49 -17.09
CA GLY A 23 14.85 9.90 -16.80
C GLY A 23 13.96 10.59 -17.86
N SER A 24 14.06 10.16 -19.12
CA SER A 24 13.16 10.60 -20.19
C SER A 24 11.72 10.12 -19.97
N ALA A 25 11.51 8.84 -19.65
CA ALA A 25 10.19 8.28 -19.42
C ALA A 25 9.48 8.95 -18.23
N ILE A 26 10.21 9.23 -17.14
CA ILE A 26 9.67 9.94 -15.96
C ILE A 26 9.11 11.31 -16.37
N ARG A 27 9.87 12.11 -17.12
CA ARG A 27 9.44 13.45 -17.57
C ARG A 27 8.24 13.38 -18.50
N VAL A 28 8.24 12.42 -19.43
CA VAL A 28 7.11 12.17 -20.34
C VAL A 28 5.86 11.78 -19.55
N TYR A 29 5.98 10.86 -18.59
CA TYR A 29 4.88 10.43 -17.74
C TYR A 29 4.28 11.58 -16.96
N LEU A 30 5.11 12.38 -16.27
CA LEU A 30 4.64 13.55 -15.52
C LEU A 30 3.96 14.58 -16.42
N LYS A 31 4.43 14.74 -17.66
CA LYS A 31 3.77 15.60 -18.65
C LYS A 31 2.39 15.10 -19.02
N ILE A 32 2.23 13.80 -19.24
CA ILE A 32 0.92 13.15 -19.50
C ILE A 32 0.01 13.34 -18.29
N VAL A 33 0.48 13.03 -17.08
CA VAL A 33 -0.28 13.23 -15.83
C VAL A 33 -0.75 14.67 -15.66
N ARG A 34 0.11 15.66 -15.96
CA ARG A 34 -0.24 17.08 -15.91
C ARG A 34 -1.36 17.46 -16.88
N ASN A 35 -1.38 16.85 -18.07
CA ASN A 35 -2.42 17.09 -19.06
C ASN A 35 -3.76 16.43 -18.67
N LEU A 36 -3.73 15.26 -18.03
CA LEU A 36 -4.95 14.56 -17.60
C LEU A 36 -5.51 15.06 -16.27
N LEU A 37 -4.73 14.92 -15.18
CA LEU A 37 -5.16 15.17 -13.80
C LEU A 37 -5.05 16.64 -13.40
N GLY A 38 -4.24 17.41 -14.14
CA GLY A 38 -4.03 18.84 -13.88
C GLY A 38 -5.08 19.75 -14.50
N TRP A 39 -6.06 19.20 -15.22
CA TRP A 39 -7.23 19.93 -15.71
C TRP A 39 -8.48 19.33 -15.08
N ARG A 40 -9.30 20.19 -14.49
CA ARG A 40 -10.57 19.80 -13.88
C ARG A 40 -11.69 20.60 -14.51
N ASP A 41 -12.79 19.92 -14.79
CA ASP A 41 -14.01 20.54 -15.29
C ASP A 41 -14.73 21.31 -14.18
N GLN A 42 -15.80 22.04 -14.51
CA GLN A 42 -16.66 22.76 -13.56
C GLN A 42 -17.19 21.83 -12.45
N ASN A 43 -17.41 20.56 -12.79
CA ASN A 43 -17.85 19.50 -11.87
C ASN A 43 -16.70 18.87 -11.05
N GLY A 44 -15.47 19.38 -11.18
CA GLY A 44 -14.30 18.89 -10.46
C GLY A 44 -13.68 17.59 -10.99
N GLN A 45 -14.26 17.02 -12.05
CA GLN A 45 -13.79 15.79 -12.69
C GLN A 45 -12.54 16.04 -13.54
N VAL A 46 -11.63 15.06 -13.55
CA VAL A 46 -10.40 15.08 -14.36
C VAL A 46 -10.62 14.42 -15.72
N LYS A 47 -9.77 14.73 -16.69
CA LYS A 47 -9.81 14.06 -17.99
C LYS A 47 -9.35 12.60 -17.87
N LYS A 48 -10.12 11.67 -18.43
CA LYS A 48 -9.74 10.25 -18.51
C LYS A 48 -8.75 9.95 -19.63
N ARG A 49 -8.86 10.68 -20.74
CA ARG A 49 -7.96 10.62 -21.89
C ARG A 49 -7.74 12.03 -22.43
N ASP A 50 -6.55 12.31 -22.97
CA ASP A 50 -6.23 13.60 -23.58
C ASP A 50 -5.41 13.40 -24.85
N TRP A 51 -5.68 14.20 -25.88
CA TRP A 51 -4.85 14.24 -27.08
C TRP A 51 -3.61 15.08 -26.79
N ILE A 52 -2.44 14.48 -26.98
CA ILE A 52 -1.16 15.15 -26.73
C ILE A 52 -0.33 15.07 -28.01
N ALA A 53 -0.23 16.20 -28.69
CA ALA A 53 0.63 16.32 -29.87
C ALA A 53 2.11 16.25 -29.48
N HIS A 54 2.97 15.79 -30.39
CA HIS A 54 4.40 15.68 -30.14
C HIS A 54 5.04 17.02 -29.73
N SER A 55 4.58 18.14 -30.30
CA SER A 55 5.03 19.50 -29.94
C SER A 55 4.72 19.87 -28.49
N GLN A 56 3.70 19.27 -27.86
CA GLN A 56 3.43 19.53 -26.45
C GLN A 56 4.48 18.92 -25.51
N PHE A 57 5.22 17.91 -25.98
CA PHE A 57 6.33 17.31 -25.25
C PHE A 57 7.62 18.13 -25.33
N GLU A 58 7.73 19.10 -26.24
CA GLU A 58 8.92 19.98 -26.31
C GLU A 58 9.14 20.74 -24.99
N LYS A 59 8.05 21.05 -24.28
CA LYS A 59 8.09 21.68 -22.94
C LYS A 59 8.77 20.82 -21.87
N THR A 60 9.01 19.53 -22.13
CA THR A 60 9.75 18.64 -21.22
C THR A 60 11.27 18.79 -21.33
N GLY A 61 11.76 19.55 -22.33
CA GLY A 61 13.19 19.74 -22.60
C GLY A 61 13.88 18.48 -23.11
N LEU A 62 13.12 17.56 -23.71
CA LEU A 62 13.62 16.31 -24.27
C LEU A 62 13.65 16.38 -25.80
N SER A 63 14.60 15.65 -26.41
CA SER A 63 14.63 15.45 -27.85
C SER A 63 13.45 14.58 -28.32
N ASN A 64 13.06 14.71 -29.59
CA ASN A 64 11.96 13.91 -30.15
C ASN A 64 12.19 12.40 -30.02
N ARG A 65 13.45 11.97 -30.20
CA ARG A 65 13.85 10.57 -30.01
C ARG A 65 13.67 10.13 -28.56
N SER A 66 14.10 10.95 -27.59
CA SER A 66 13.95 10.67 -26.16
C SER A 66 12.48 10.60 -25.74
N VAL A 67 11.62 11.47 -26.29
CA VAL A 67 10.17 11.41 -26.06
C VAL A 67 9.59 10.11 -26.60
N THR A 68 9.95 9.73 -27.83
CA THR A 68 9.43 8.50 -28.45
C THR A 68 9.84 7.25 -27.66
N ASN A 69 11.12 7.18 -27.27
CA ASN A 69 11.63 6.10 -26.43
C ASN A 69 10.95 6.08 -25.06
N GLY A 70 10.75 7.24 -24.43
CA GLY A 70 10.07 7.35 -23.15
C GLY A 70 8.61 6.90 -23.23
N ILE A 71 7.86 7.28 -24.29
CA ILE A 71 6.48 6.81 -24.47
C ILE A 71 6.46 5.29 -24.68
N GLN A 72 7.39 4.75 -25.47
CA GLN A 72 7.48 3.31 -25.72
C GLN A 72 7.73 2.53 -24.42
N GLU A 73 8.69 2.98 -23.60
CA GLU A 73 8.99 2.39 -22.29
C GLU A 73 7.78 2.40 -21.35
N LEU A 74 7.02 3.51 -21.32
CA LEU A 74 5.82 3.62 -20.49
C LEU A 74 4.69 2.69 -20.94
N LEU A 75 4.58 2.41 -22.24
CA LEU A 75 3.59 1.46 -22.79
C LEU A 75 4.00 0.02 -22.50
N GLU A 76 5.29 -0.30 -22.66
CA GLU A 76 5.83 -1.63 -22.33
C GLU A 76 5.60 -1.98 -20.86
N LYS A 77 5.76 -0.99 -19.96
CA LYS A 77 5.49 -1.13 -18.53
C LYS A 77 4.01 -0.97 -18.14
N GLN A 78 3.11 -0.84 -19.11
CA GLN A 78 1.66 -0.73 -18.88
C GLN A 78 1.28 0.42 -17.91
N LEU A 79 2.02 1.54 -17.95
CA LEU A 79 1.74 2.72 -17.12
C LEU A 79 0.77 3.69 -17.79
N ILE A 80 0.78 3.67 -19.12
CA ILE A 80 -0.07 4.48 -19.97
C ILE A 80 -0.67 3.61 -21.05
N GLN A 81 -1.77 4.07 -21.65
CA GLN A 81 -2.35 3.50 -22.85
C GLN A 81 -2.41 4.58 -23.93
N ALA A 82 -2.11 4.20 -25.18
CA ALA A 82 -2.20 5.07 -26.34
C ALA A 82 -3.35 4.60 -27.23
N THR A 83 -4.28 5.48 -27.56
CA THR A 83 -5.45 5.17 -28.40
C THR A 83 -5.63 6.19 -29.51
N ASP A 84 -6.26 5.78 -30.60
CA ASP A 84 -6.74 6.70 -31.64
C ASP A 84 -8.07 7.37 -31.21
N TYR A 85 -8.59 8.27 -32.04
CA TYR A 85 -9.87 8.96 -31.81
C TYR A 85 -11.02 8.00 -31.48
N ILE A 86 -11.10 6.89 -32.23
CA ILE A 86 -12.13 5.85 -32.12
C ILE A 86 -11.92 4.96 -30.87
N GLY A 87 -10.74 5.00 -30.25
CA GLY A 87 -10.41 4.20 -29.07
C GLY A 87 -9.66 2.89 -29.39
N ASN A 88 -9.26 2.69 -30.64
CA ASN A 88 -8.38 1.58 -31.02
C ASN A 88 -7.00 1.76 -30.39
N ASP A 89 -6.42 0.68 -29.89
CA ASP A 89 -5.07 0.69 -29.32
C ASP A 89 -4.04 1.00 -30.40
N VAL A 90 -3.16 1.97 -30.13
CA VAL A 90 -2.05 2.39 -31.01
C VAL A 90 -0.72 2.32 -30.25
N SER A 91 -0.57 1.23 -29.50
CA SER A 91 0.66 0.90 -28.78
C SER A 91 1.86 0.73 -29.71
N ASN A 92 1.67 0.26 -30.95
CA ASN A 92 2.76 0.08 -31.89
C ASN A 92 3.28 1.43 -32.45
N PRO A 93 4.60 1.71 -32.44
CA PRO A 93 5.16 2.93 -33.02
C PRO A 93 4.76 3.20 -34.47
N LYS A 94 4.60 2.16 -35.29
CA LYS A 94 4.19 2.31 -36.71
C LYS A 94 2.77 2.87 -36.81
N GLU A 95 1.84 2.27 -36.09
CA GLU A 95 0.43 2.68 -36.05
C GLU A 95 0.29 4.10 -35.49
N ARG A 96 1.08 4.43 -34.46
CA ARG A 96 1.12 5.77 -33.88
C ARG A 96 1.55 6.84 -34.88
N LYS A 97 2.46 6.52 -35.80
CA LYS A 97 2.90 7.44 -36.86
C LYS A 97 1.82 7.68 -37.92
N HIS A 98 0.98 6.68 -38.17
CA HIS A 98 -0.13 6.78 -39.12
C HIS A 98 -1.39 7.40 -38.51
N ALA A 99 -1.53 7.37 -37.19
CA ALA A 99 -2.63 8.04 -36.48
C ALA A 99 -2.50 9.57 -36.61
N GLN A 100 -3.59 10.24 -37.01
CA GLN A 100 -3.61 11.71 -37.05
C GLN A 100 -3.56 12.33 -35.65
N ARG A 101 -4.15 11.65 -34.65
CA ARG A 101 -4.20 12.12 -33.26
C ARG A 101 -4.04 10.96 -32.31
N VAL A 102 -3.10 11.09 -31.38
CA VAL A 102 -2.83 10.07 -30.36
C VAL A 102 -3.35 10.57 -29.02
N TYR A 103 -4.26 9.80 -28.44
CA TYR A 103 -4.82 10.04 -27.12
C TYR A 103 -4.11 9.17 -26.10
N TYR A 104 -3.75 9.78 -24.98
CA TYR A 104 -3.11 9.08 -23.87
C TYR A 104 -4.04 9.00 -22.67
N SER A 105 -4.06 7.85 -22.02
CA SER A 105 -4.72 7.61 -20.73
C SER A 105 -3.75 6.97 -19.74
N LEU A 106 -4.01 7.14 -18.45
CA LEU A 106 -3.25 6.51 -17.39
C LEU A 106 -3.88 5.16 -17.05
N ILE A 107 -3.04 4.13 -16.91
CA ILE A 107 -3.46 2.84 -16.37
C ILE A 107 -3.17 2.92 -14.87
N LEU A 108 -4.23 3.16 -14.09
CA LEU A 108 -4.14 3.24 -12.63
C LEU A 108 -4.67 1.93 -12.05
N GLU A 109 -3.78 1.16 -11.43
CA GLU A 109 -4.20 0.13 -10.49
C GLU A 109 -4.70 0.82 -9.22
N ASN A 110 -5.99 1.15 -9.21
CA ASN A 110 -6.65 1.72 -8.05
C ASN A 110 -6.90 0.60 -7.01
N SER A 111 -5.82 -0.03 -6.51
CA SER A 111 -5.90 -0.72 -5.23
C SER A 111 -5.89 0.36 -4.17
N GLU A 112 -7.06 0.93 -3.90
CA GLU A 112 -7.20 1.81 -2.76
C GLU A 112 -6.81 1.02 -1.51
N LYS A 113 -5.56 1.20 -1.06
CA LYS A 113 -5.22 0.96 0.34
C LYS A 113 -5.86 2.10 1.11
N THR A 114 -7.19 2.06 1.21
CA THR A 114 -7.88 2.88 2.18
C THR A 114 -7.28 2.52 3.52
N THR A 115 -6.67 3.50 4.19
CA THR A 115 -6.28 3.38 5.60
C THR A 115 -7.48 3.09 6.51
N PHE A 116 -8.70 3.09 5.96
CA PHE A 116 -9.90 2.54 6.58
C PHE A 116 -9.82 1.04 6.87
N TYR A 117 -9.01 0.26 6.15
CA TYR A 117 -8.61 -1.08 6.60
C TYR A 117 -7.51 -0.94 7.65
N ASN A 118 -7.90 -0.30 8.75
CA ASN A 118 -7.17 -0.27 9.99
C ASN A 118 -6.84 -1.71 10.39
N GLU A 119 -5.71 -1.90 11.04
CA GLU A 119 -5.43 -3.08 11.88
C GLU A 119 -6.53 -3.34 12.94
N LYS A 120 -7.51 -2.43 13.07
CA LYS A 120 -8.76 -2.55 13.85
C LYS A 120 -9.86 -3.39 13.19
N THR A 121 -9.82 -3.64 11.88
CA THR A 121 -10.83 -4.46 11.16
C THR A 121 -10.42 -5.92 11.04
N LYS A 122 -9.16 -6.27 11.34
CA LYS A 122 -8.85 -7.67 11.64
C LYS A 122 -9.64 -8.01 12.90
N GLU A 123 -10.68 -8.83 12.76
CA GLU A 123 -11.36 -9.43 13.91
C GLU A 123 -10.27 -10.08 14.76
N LYS A 124 -9.91 -9.41 15.87
CA LYS A 124 -9.09 -10.06 16.87
C LYS A 124 -9.96 -11.21 17.36
N PRO A 125 -9.51 -12.48 17.28
CA PRO A 125 -10.31 -13.58 17.81
C PRO A 125 -10.71 -13.21 19.24
N PRO A 126 -12.01 -13.33 19.59
CA PRO A 126 -12.47 -12.91 20.89
C PRO A 126 -11.62 -13.64 21.93
N HIS A 127 -10.94 -12.88 22.78
CA HIS A 127 -10.29 -13.46 23.93
C HIS A 127 -11.42 -13.99 24.79
N ASN A 128 -11.58 -15.32 24.87
CA ASN A 128 -12.53 -15.98 25.76
C ASN A 128 -12.10 -15.69 27.20
N LEU A 129 -12.49 -14.53 27.71
CA LEU A 129 -12.36 -14.18 29.11
C LEU A 129 -13.38 -15.02 29.88
N ARG A 130 -12.91 -15.77 30.88
CA ARG A 130 -13.80 -16.50 31.77
C ARG A 130 -14.74 -15.52 32.45
N THR A 131 -16.01 -15.87 32.56
CA THR A 131 -16.99 -14.99 33.20
C THR A 131 -16.64 -14.87 34.69
N THR A 132 -16.83 -13.70 35.30
CA THR A 132 -16.50 -13.48 36.72
C THR A 132 -17.31 -14.39 37.66
N LYS A 133 -18.43 -14.97 37.19
CA LYS A 133 -19.22 -15.97 37.92
C LYS A 133 -18.60 -17.37 37.91
N GLU A 134 -17.68 -17.65 36.97
CA GLU A 134 -16.89 -18.90 36.93
C GLU A 134 -15.65 -18.84 37.82
N ILE A 135 -15.32 -17.67 38.38
CA ILE A 135 -14.32 -17.52 39.45
C ILE A 135 -14.99 -17.88 40.78
N SER A 136 -15.66 -19.02 40.84
CA SER A 136 -15.81 -19.73 42.10
C SER A 136 -14.45 -20.38 42.40
N LEU A 137 -13.48 -19.55 42.79
CA LEU A 137 -12.35 -20.07 43.56
C LEU A 137 -12.96 -20.93 44.68
N PRO A 138 -12.51 -22.18 44.89
CA PRO A 138 -13.01 -22.97 45.99
C PRO A 138 -12.82 -22.14 47.26
N LYS A 139 -13.94 -21.64 47.81
CA LYS A 139 -13.93 -21.00 49.11
C LYS A 139 -13.58 -22.10 50.08
N TYR A 140 -12.32 -22.16 50.52
CA TYR A 140 -11.91 -23.04 51.59
C TYR A 140 -12.91 -22.87 52.73
N LYS A 141 -13.53 -23.96 53.19
CA LYS A 141 -14.31 -23.87 54.42
C LYS A 141 -13.32 -23.52 55.53
N ALA A 142 -13.69 -22.64 56.46
CA ALA A 142 -12.76 -22.16 57.51
C ALA A 142 -12.07 -23.31 58.27
N ASN A 143 -12.70 -24.48 58.32
CA ASN A 143 -12.24 -25.69 58.99
C ASN A 143 -11.24 -26.53 58.15
N GLU A 144 -11.06 -26.21 56.87
CA GLU A 144 -10.14 -26.86 55.93
C GLU A 144 -8.81 -26.08 55.80
N ARG A 145 -8.69 -24.93 56.48
CA ARG A 145 -7.48 -24.12 56.46
C ARG A 145 -6.41 -24.78 57.34
N ILE A 146 -5.39 -25.33 56.68
CA ILE A 146 -4.21 -25.91 57.35
C ILE A 146 -3.59 -24.84 58.26
N PRO A 147 -3.35 -25.14 59.55
CA PRO A 147 -2.70 -24.21 60.47
C PRO A 147 -1.34 -23.76 59.94
N ASP A 148 -0.99 -22.48 60.13
CA ASP A 148 0.18 -21.87 59.49
C ASP A 148 1.49 -22.59 59.83
N HIS A 149 1.64 -23.14 61.03
CA HIS A 149 2.82 -23.91 61.43
C HIS A 149 2.99 -25.21 60.62
N ILE A 150 1.89 -25.89 60.27
CA ILE A 150 1.93 -27.08 59.40
C ILE A 150 2.25 -26.68 57.96
N ARG A 151 1.66 -25.58 57.49
CA ARG A 151 1.92 -25.04 56.16
C ARG A 151 3.40 -24.65 55.97
N ILE A 152 3.98 -23.95 56.96
CA ILE A 152 5.40 -23.54 56.93
C ILE A 152 6.32 -24.76 56.90
N ARG A 153 6.01 -25.78 57.72
CA ARG A 153 6.80 -27.03 57.74
C ARG A 153 6.79 -27.74 56.40
N GLN A 154 5.63 -27.83 55.74
CA GLN A 154 5.52 -28.42 54.41
C GLN A 154 6.32 -27.66 53.34
N ILE A 155 6.34 -26.33 53.43
CA ILE A 155 7.13 -25.49 52.52
C ILE A 155 8.63 -25.77 52.70
N GLN A 156 9.10 -25.83 53.94
CA GLN A 156 10.49 -26.12 54.27
C GLN A 156 10.91 -27.53 53.79
N GLU A 157 10.07 -28.54 54.00
CA GLU A 157 10.33 -29.90 53.51
C GLU A 157 10.38 -29.97 51.98
N GLN A 158 9.51 -29.23 51.29
CA GLN A 158 9.53 -29.16 49.82
C GLN A 158 10.78 -28.45 49.30
N GLU A 159 11.22 -27.38 49.96
CA GLU A 159 12.46 -26.68 49.61
C GLU A 159 13.68 -27.57 49.83
N GLN A 160 13.77 -28.27 50.96
CA GLN A 160 14.83 -29.24 51.22
C GLN A 160 14.86 -30.37 50.18
N ARG A 161 13.69 -30.91 49.80
CA ARG A 161 13.61 -31.94 48.74
C ARG A 161 14.07 -31.41 47.39
N LYS A 162 13.70 -30.18 47.02
CA LYS A 162 14.16 -29.54 45.77
C LYS A 162 15.66 -29.29 45.81
N GLN A 163 16.20 -28.92 46.96
CA GLN A 163 17.63 -28.71 47.17
C GLN A 163 18.40 -30.03 47.03
N LEU A 164 17.98 -31.09 47.72
CA LEU A 164 18.57 -32.44 47.60
C LEU A 164 18.50 -32.98 46.17
N GLN A 165 17.40 -32.75 45.46
CA GLN A 165 17.32 -33.10 44.04
C GLN A 165 18.39 -32.35 43.25
N ARG A 166 18.49 -31.02 43.39
CA ARG A 166 19.53 -30.22 42.70
C ARG A 166 20.95 -30.69 43.02
N ASP A 167 21.22 -30.99 44.29
CA ASP A 167 22.52 -31.46 44.75
C ASP A 167 22.83 -32.87 44.23
N SER A 168 21.81 -33.71 43.97
CA SER A 168 21.96 -35.02 43.33
C SER A 168 22.23 -34.97 41.81
N TRP A 169 22.15 -33.79 41.18
CA TRP A 169 22.52 -33.56 39.78
C TRP A 169 23.98 -33.09 39.61
N GLN A 170 24.77 -32.97 40.68
CA GLN A 170 26.22 -32.75 40.65
C GLN A 170 26.99 -34.04 40.93
#